data_AF-A0A2E9XEK8-F1
#
_entry.id   AF-A0A2E9XEK8-F1
#
_cell.length_a   1.000
_cell.length_b   1.000
_cell.length_c   1.000
_cell.angle_alpha   90.00
_cell.angle_beta   90.00
_cell.angle_gamma   90.00
#
_symmetry.space_group_name_H-M   'P 1'
#
loop_
_entity.id
_entity.type
_entity.pdbx_description
1 polymer ?
#
loop_
_entity_poly.entity_id
_entity_poly.type
_entity_poly.pdbx_seq_one_letter_code
_entity_poly.pdbx_strand_id
1 'polypeptide(L)'
;MSIKPETSDDNEKYEFTDNHDEHEGTIVWQIRRLVENGHGELGGWLESEYNLASEGSSWVGPSAIVKDEARVQGDAEVYGGSIRGYADVHGGVVESGEINGYAVITGGTITGSARIFGEAKGEGGYIGEKAQVYGGKIQGGSVSGRAEVSGGTMIGGNVGGHAYIDGGVIEGGDVFGYSVVTGGIIRGTAVIKGRAIINSGEYHQGTFDRGIHGEPEEE
;
A
#
# COMPACT_ATOMS: atom_id res chain seq x y z
N MET A 1 -5.21 -23.66 23.61
CA MET A 1 -6.41 -24.04 22.86
C MET A 1 -7.00 -22.74 22.37
N SER A 2 -6.93 -22.48 21.07
CA SER A 2 -7.43 -21.22 20.51
C SER A 2 -8.93 -21.36 20.27
N ILE A 3 -9.67 -20.31 20.59
CA ILE A 3 -11.13 -20.30 20.52
C ILE A 3 -11.52 -19.74 19.15
N LYS A 4 -12.43 -20.42 18.46
CA LYS A 4 -13.01 -19.93 17.19
C LYS A 4 -13.73 -18.61 17.45
N PRO A 5 -13.49 -17.56 16.64
CA PRO A 5 -14.24 -16.31 16.75
C PRO A 5 -15.72 -16.54 16.46
N GLU A 6 -16.57 -15.90 17.24
CA GLU A 6 -17.98 -15.77 16.91
C GLU A 6 -18.15 -14.64 15.89
N THR A 7 -19.10 -14.81 14.96
CA THR A 7 -19.60 -13.71 14.13
C THR A 7 -20.80 -13.09 14.81
N SER A 8 -20.86 -11.76 14.82
CA SER A 8 -22.02 -11.00 15.27
C SER A 8 -23.28 -11.35 14.47
N ASP A 9 -24.44 -11.27 15.12
CA ASP A 9 -25.73 -11.58 14.50
C ASP A 9 -26.06 -10.67 13.30
N ASP A 10 -25.47 -9.48 13.25
CA ASP A 10 -25.65 -8.49 12.18
C ASP A 10 -24.67 -8.71 10.99
N ASN A 11 -23.77 -9.70 11.07
CA ASN A 11 -22.83 -10.01 10.00
C ASN A 11 -23.46 -10.93 8.95
N GLU A 12 -24.00 -10.31 7.91
CA GLU A 12 -24.59 -11.02 6.75
C GLU A 12 -23.57 -11.25 5.62
N LYS A 13 -22.30 -10.83 5.80
CA LYS A 13 -21.29 -10.84 4.73
C LYS A 13 -20.53 -12.16 4.67
N TYR A 14 -20.09 -12.66 5.82
CA TYR A 14 -19.26 -13.86 5.92
C TYR A 14 -19.44 -14.57 7.26
N GLU A 15 -19.03 -15.83 7.31
CA GLU A 15 -18.92 -16.61 8.53
C GLU A 15 -17.52 -17.22 8.68
N PHE A 16 -17.11 -17.51 9.92
CA PHE A 16 -15.92 -18.31 10.18
C PHE A 16 -16.20 -19.80 9.95
N THR A 17 -15.35 -20.44 9.15
CA THR A 17 -15.35 -21.89 9.00
C THR A 17 -14.66 -22.59 10.19
N ASP A 18 -14.60 -23.91 10.20
CA ASP A 18 -13.85 -24.67 11.21
C ASP A 18 -12.35 -24.80 10.87
N ASN A 19 -11.96 -24.35 9.66
CA ASN A 19 -10.58 -24.35 9.22
C ASN A 19 -9.81 -23.21 9.89
N HIS A 20 -8.64 -23.53 10.42
CA HIS A 20 -7.72 -22.59 11.03
C HIS A 20 -6.27 -22.99 10.75
N ASP A 21 -5.37 -22.01 10.83
CA ASP A 21 -3.94 -22.21 10.69
C ASP A 21 -3.18 -21.29 11.67
N GLU A 22 -1.89 -21.56 11.90
CA GLU A 22 -1.01 -20.70 12.69
C GLU A 22 -0.11 -19.88 11.77
N HIS A 23 -0.24 -18.55 11.83
CA HIS A 23 0.57 -17.61 11.06
C HIS A 23 1.39 -16.70 11.97
N GLU A 24 2.70 -16.98 12.06
CA GLU A 24 3.66 -16.26 12.93
C GLU A 24 3.23 -16.22 14.41
N GLY A 25 2.73 -17.33 14.94
CA GLY A 25 2.30 -17.44 16.35
C GLY A 25 0.87 -16.96 16.64
N THR A 26 0.15 -16.45 15.63
CA THR A 26 -1.27 -16.09 15.73
C THR A 26 -2.12 -17.14 15.03
N ILE A 27 -3.20 -17.60 15.66
CA ILE A 27 -4.18 -18.46 14.98
C ILE A 27 -5.12 -17.61 14.16
N VAL A 28 -5.28 -17.97 12.88
CA VAL A 28 -6.20 -17.33 11.96
C VAL A 28 -7.21 -18.34 11.44
N TRP A 29 -8.42 -17.87 11.17
CA TRP A 29 -9.58 -18.67 10.83
C TRP A 29 -10.05 -18.32 9.43
N GLN A 30 -10.32 -19.34 8.61
CA GLN A 30 -10.77 -19.13 7.24
C GLN A 30 -12.23 -18.69 7.23
N ILE A 31 -12.55 -17.67 6.42
CA ILE A 31 -13.91 -17.19 6.24
C ILE A 31 -14.59 -17.82 5.02
N ARG A 32 -15.92 -17.81 5.02
CA ARG A 32 -16.77 -18.21 3.91
C ARG A 32 -17.82 -17.13 3.63
N ARG A 33 -18.03 -16.82 2.36
CA ARG A 33 -18.96 -15.77 1.90
C ARG A 33 -20.42 -16.17 2.10
N LEU A 34 -21.26 -15.23 2.54
CA LEU A 34 -22.70 -15.42 2.76
C LEU A 34 -23.60 -14.63 1.80
N VAL A 35 -23.08 -13.65 1.06
CA VAL A 35 -23.88 -12.90 0.08
C VAL A 35 -24.17 -13.74 -1.18
N GLU A 36 -25.33 -13.54 -1.83
CA GLU A 36 -25.79 -14.34 -2.99
C GLU A 36 -24.70 -14.49 -4.07
N ASN A 37 -24.01 -13.39 -4.40
CA ASN A 37 -22.93 -13.41 -5.38
C ASN A 37 -21.64 -14.00 -4.78
N GLY A 38 -21.41 -15.28 -5.07
CA GLY A 38 -20.30 -16.05 -4.51
C GLY A 38 -20.65 -16.73 -3.19
N HIS A 39 -21.93 -16.93 -2.88
CA HIS A 39 -22.36 -17.62 -1.67
C HIS A 39 -21.65 -18.97 -1.52
N GLY A 40 -21.02 -19.19 -0.37
CA GLY A 40 -20.27 -20.39 -0.04
C GLY A 40 -18.81 -20.40 -0.52
N GLU A 41 -18.35 -19.38 -1.24
CA GLU A 41 -16.94 -19.24 -1.61
C GLU A 41 -16.05 -19.08 -0.37
N LEU A 42 -14.94 -19.81 -0.35
CA LEU A 42 -13.94 -19.66 0.70
C LEU A 42 -13.11 -18.39 0.46
N GLY A 43 -13.04 -17.56 1.50
CA GLY A 43 -12.19 -16.38 1.57
C GLY A 43 -10.86 -16.69 2.26
N GLY A 44 -10.19 -15.62 2.65
CA GLY A 44 -8.91 -15.67 3.34
C GLY A 44 -9.05 -15.90 4.84
N TRP A 45 -8.04 -15.45 5.58
CA TRP A 45 -7.81 -15.83 6.96
C TRP A 45 -7.81 -14.60 7.86
N LEU A 46 -8.67 -14.61 8.88
CA LEU A 46 -8.76 -13.52 9.85
C LEU A 46 -8.44 -14.04 11.25
N GLU A 47 -7.79 -13.22 12.09
CA GLU A 47 -7.64 -13.55 13.52
C GLU A 47 -8.98 -13.43 14.26
N SER A 48 -9.77 -12.40 13.95
CA SER A 48 -11.07 -12.12 14.58
C SER A 48 -12.04 -11.42 13.63
N GLU A 49 -13.31 -11.34 14.02
CA GLU A 49 -14.33 -10.61 13.26
C GLU A 49 -13.97 -9.12 13.05
N TYR A 50 -13.19 -8.53 13.96
CA TYR A 50 -12.76 -7.13 13.85
C TYR A 50 -11.99 -6.84 12.54
N ASN A 51 -11.24 -7.83 12.05
CA ASN A 51 -10.30 -7.63 10.95
C ASN A 51 -10.99 -7.39 9.59
N LEU A 52 -12.25 -7.79 9.42
CA LEU A 52 -13.03 -7.53 8.22
C LEU A 52 -14.41 -6.99 8.62
N ALA A 53 -14.67 -5.74 8.26
CA ALA A 53 -15.95 -5.10 8.57
C ALA A 53 -17.13 -5.82 7.91
N SER A 54 -18.22 -5.99 8.66
CA SER A 54 -19.49 -6.50 8.14
C SER A 54 -20.17 -5.53 7.17
N GLU A 55 -19.98 -4.23 7.37
CA GLU A 55 -20.49 -3.17 6.49
C GLU A 55 -19.66 -2.98 5.21
N GLY A 56 -20.26 -2.34 4.20
CA GLY A 56 -19.60 -2.07 2.91
C GLY A 56 -19.37 -3.32 2.06
N SER A 57 -18.64 -3.17 0.96
CA SER A 57 -18.41 -4.24 -0.02
C SER A 57 -17.08 -4.98 0.12
N SER A 58 -16.26 -4.59 1.09
CA SER A 58 -14.92 -5.16 1.30
C SER A 58 -14.88 -6.68 1.43
N TRP A 59 -13.81 -7.29 0.90
CA TRP A 59 -13.63 -8.75 0.88
C TRP A 59 -12.17 -9.17 1.02
N VAL A 60 -11.96 -10.27 1.74
CA VAL A 60 -10.64 -10.92 1.91
C VAL A 60 -10.68 -12.28 1.21
N GLY A 61 -9.93 -12.39 0.12
CA GLY A 61 -9.79 -13.56 -0.73
C GLY A 61 -8.85 -14.63 -0.17
N PRO A 62 -8.85 -15.84 -0.75
CA PRO A 62 -8.32 -17.06 -0.15
C PRO A 62 -6.81 -17.06 0.12
N SER A 63 -6.05 -16.17 -0.51
CA SER A 63 -4.58 -16.07 -0.33
C SER A 63 -4.17 -14.92 0.59
N ALA A 64 -5.11 -14.26 1.25
CA ALA A 64 -4.87 -13.11 2.12
C ALA A 64 -5.01 -13.46 3.59
N ILE A 65 -4.19 -12.82 4.42
CA ILE A 65 -4.20 -12.94 5.89
C ILE A 65 -4.37 -11.54 6.47
N VAL A 66 -5.34 -11.35 7.36
CA VAL A 66 -5.55 -10.12 8.12
C VAL A 66 -5.59 -10.44 9.61
N LYS A 67 -4.69 -9.83 10.39
CA LYS A 67 -4.56 -10.14 11.82
C LYS A 67 -4.09 -8.93 12.63
N ASP A 68 -3.89 -9.12 13.93
CA ASP A 68 -3.65 -8.07 14.90
C ASP A 68 -4.81 -7.06 14.91
N GLU A 69 -4.52 -5.77 15.08
CA GLU A 69 -5.48 -4.66 15.06
C GLU A 69 -5.70 -4.10 13.64
N ALA A 70 -5.30 -4.84 12.60
CA ALA A 70 -5.49 -4.42 11.23
C ALA A 70 -6.95 -4.58 10.81
N ARG A 71 -7.43 -3.66 9.96
CA ARG A 71 -8.83 -3.63 9.55
C ARG A 71 -8.99 -3.43 8.05
N VAL A 72 -9.80 -4.29 7.45
CA VAL A 72 -10.25 -4.19 6.06
C VAL A 72 -11.72 -3.78 6.06
N GLN A 73 -12.05 -2.70 5.37
CA GLN A 73 -13.39 -2.08 5.41
C GLN A 73 -13.68 -1.30 4.13
N GLY A 74 -14.86 -0.65 4.06
CA GLY A 74 -15.29 0.11 2.90
C GLY A 74 -15.44 -0.78 1.67
N ASP A 75 -14.74 -0.43 0.59
CA ASP A 75 -14.77 -1.12 -0.71
C ASP A 75 -13.43 -1.78 -1.04
N ALA A 76 -12.64 -2.15 -0.02
CA ALA A 76 -11.34 -2.80 -0.20
C ALA A 76 -11.45 -4.26 -0.69
N GLU A 77 -10.69 -4.61 -1.72
CA GLU A 77 -10.58 -5.97 -2.25
C GLU A 77 -9.17 -6.52 -2.01
N VAL A 78 -9.04 -7.49 -1.11
CA VAL A 78 -7.75 -8.07 -0.73
C VAL A 78 -7.68 -9.51 -1.24
N TYR A 79 -6.98 -9.75 -2.35
CA TYR A 79 -6.87 -11.08 -2.96
C TYR A 79 -5.72 -11.91 -2.39
N GLY A 80 -4.66 -11.26 -1.92
CA GLY A 80 -3.49 -11.92 -1.38
C GLY A 80 -2.60 -11.01 -0.54
N GLY A 81 -1.63 -11.63 0.14
CA GLY A 81 -0.67 -10.91 1.00
C GLY A 81 -1.05 -10.92 2.48
N SER A 82 -0.37 -10.07 3.26
CA SER A 82 -0.55 -9.98 4.71
C SER A 82 -0.81 -8.54 5.12
N ILE A 83 -1.89 -8.34 5.88
CA ILE A 83 -2.27 -7.05 6.49
C ILE A 83 -2.27 -7.25 8.01
N ARG A 84 -1.45 -6.49 8.73
CA ARG A 84 -1.20 -6.71 10.18
C ARG A 84 -0.87 -5.42 10.92
N GLY A 85 -0.59 -5.49 12.23
CA GLY A 85 -0.36 -4.31 13.07
C GLY A 85 -1.64 -3.49 13.27
N TYR A 86 -1.60 -2.19 12.98
CA TYR A 86 -2.72 -1.24 13.06
C TYR A 86 -3.10 -0.69 11.67
N ALA A 87 -2.81 -1.44 10.61
CA ALA A 87 -3.07 -1.00 9.25
C ALA A 87 -4.58 -0.91 8.96
N ASP A 88 -5.00 0.14 8.26
CA ASP A 88 -6.40 0.35 7.87
C ASP A 88 -6.50 0.40 6.34
N VAL A 89 -7.19 -0.57 5.76
CA VAL A 89 -7.43 -0.67 4.31
C VAL A 89 -8.92 -0.47 4.06
N HIS A 90 -9.28 0.73 3.61
CA HIS A 90 -10.67 1.16 3.38
C HIS A 90 -11.12 1.06 1.92
N GLY A 91 -10.18 0.97 0.97
CA GLY A 91 -10.50 0.89 -0.44
C GLY A 91 -9.32 0.49 -1.31
N GLY A 92 -9.60 0.21 -2.58
CA GLY A 92 -8.60 -0.23 -3.56
C GLY A 92 -8.41 -1.74 -3.56
N VAL A 93 -7.38 -2.19 -4.27
CA VAL A 93 -7.10 -3.60 -4.54
C VAL A 93 -5.72 -3.96 -3.98
N VAL A 94 -5.66 -5.00 -3.15
CA VAL A 94 -4.41 -5.61 -2.69
C VAL A 94 -4.33 -7.00 -3.32
N GLU A 95 -3.58 -7.11 -4.42
CA GLU A 95 -3.37 -8.40 -5.10
C GLU A 95 -2.37 -9.28 -4.34
N SER A 96 -1.32 -8.65 -3.82
CA SER A 96 -0.25 -9.26 -3.02
C SER A 96 0.59 -8.17 -2.35
N GLY A 97 1.35 -8.54 -1.32
CA GLY A 97 2.26 -7.63 -0.60
C GLY A 97 2.12 -7.73 0.92
N GLU A 98 2.83 -6.86 1.62
CA GLU A 98 2.78 -6.72 3.08
C GLU A 98 2.32 -5.30 3.44
N ILE A 99 1.25 -5.17 4.22
CA ILE A 99 0.79 -3.90 4.79
C ILE A 99 0.82 -4.03 6.32
N ASN A 100 1.54 -3.15 7.01
CA ASN A 100 1.62 -3.21 8.47
C ASN A 100 1.81 -1.82 9.12
N GLY A 101 2.06 -1.78 10.43
CA GLY A 101 2.25 -0.54 11.16
C GLY A 101 0.94 0.24 11.28
N TYR A 102 0.98 1.56 11.06
CA TYR A 102 -0.17 2.46 11.05
C TYR A 102 -0.51 2.91 9.62
N ALA A 103 -0.21 2.08 8.62
CA ALA A 103 -0.45 2.41 7.23
C ALA A 103 -1.95 2.56 6.95
N VAL A 104 -2.32 3.58 6.17
CA VAL A 104 -3.71 3.83 5.78
C VAL A 104 -3.83 3.82 4.26
N ILE A 105 -4.65 2.91 3.74
CA ILE A 105 -4.91 2.75 2.30
C ILE A 105 -6.39 2.99 2.03
N THR A 106 -6.70 4.01 1.23
CA THR A 106 -8.09 4.35 0.86
C THR A 106 -8.38 4.12 -0.62
N GLY A 107 -7.39 3.69 -1.40
CA GLY A 107 -7.55 3.35 -2.80
C GLY A 107 -6.24 2.97 -3.49
N GLY A 108 -6.33 2.53 -4.74
CA GLY A 108 -5.17 2.17 -5.58
C GLY A 108 -5.00 0.67 -5.73
N THR A 109 -3.84 0.26 -6.26
CA THR A 109 -3.48 -1.14 -6.47
C THR A 109 -2.14 -1.44 -5.82
N ILE A 110 -2.10 -2.46 -4.97
CA ILE A 110 -0.91 -2.96 -4.30
C ILE A 110 -0.63 -4.38 -4.79
N THR A 111 0.59 -4.64 -5.26
CA THR A 111 0.94 -5.95 -5.84
C THR A 111 2.42 -6.30 -5.68
N GLY A 112 2.77 -7.54 -6.04
CA GLY A 112 4.12 -8.08 -5.95
C GLY A 112 4.59 -8.28 -4.50
N SER A 113 5.85 -7.98 -4.26
CA SER A 113 6.51 -8.00 -2.95
C SER A 113 6.59 -6.59 -2.36
N ALA A 114 5.65 -5.71 -2.70
CA ALA A 114 5.57 -4.37 -2.11
C ALA A 114 5.38 -4.46 -0.60
N ARG A 115 6.03 -3.56 0.13
CA ARG A 115 5.93 -3.47 1.60
C ARG A 115 5.53 -2.07 2.00
N ILE A 116 4.38 -1.96 2.64
CA ILE A 116 3.83 -0.69 3.09
C ILE A 116 3.74 -0.75 4.62
N PHE A 117 4.39 0.16 5.32
CA PHE A 117 4.49 0.11 6.78
C PHE A 117 4.59 1.51 7.40
N GLY A 118 4.84 1.59 8.71
CA GLY A 118 4.96 2.88 9.41
C GLY A 118 3.69 3.72 9.31
N GLU A 119 3.82 5.01 9.01
CA GLU A 119 2.68 5.95 8.89
C GLU A 119 2.35 6.29 7.42
N ALA A 120 2.65 5.37 6.49
CA ALA A 120 2.40 5.57 5.07
C ALA A 120 0.90 5.79 4.77
N LYS A 121 0.60 6.71 3.84
CA LYS A 121 -0.76 6.99 3.38
C LYS A 121 -0.88 6.78 1.88
N GLY A 122 -1.71 5.83 1.45
CA GLY A 122 -2.01 5.55 0.05
C GLY A 122 -3.45 5.94 -0.31
N GLU A 123 -3.59 6.91 -1.20
CA GLU A 123 -4.86 7.44 -1.70
C GLU A 123 -4.90 7.28 -3.23
N GLY A 124 -5.05 6.04 -3.72
CA GLY A 124 -5.02 5.74 -5.15
C GLY A 124 -3.62 5.48 -5.69
N GLY A 125 -3.53 5.18 -7.00
CA GLY A 125 -2.26 4.89 -7.69
C GLY A 125 -1.85 3.43 -7.64
N TYR A 126 -0.57 3.17 -7.88
CA TYR A 126 0.02 1.83 -7.94
C TYR A 126 1.25 1.74 -7.03
N ILE A 127 1.33 0.70 -6.20
CA ILE A 127 2.53 0.37 -5.42
C ILE A 127 2.85 -1.09 -5.68
N GLY A 128 3.99 -1.38 -6.29
CA GLY A 128 4.25 -2.73 -6.81
C GLY A 128 5.69 -3.19 -6.78
N GLU A 129 5.90 -4.36 -7.38
CA GLU A 129 7.20 -5.01 -7.54
C GLU A 129 7.90 -5.28 -6.19
N LYS A 130 8.92 -4.52 -5.81
CA LYS A 130 9.63 -4.61 -4.53
C LYS A 130 9.72 -3.24 -3.84
N ALA A 131 8.79 -2.34 -4.16
CA ALA A 131 8.74 -1.02 -3.57
C ALA A 131 8.54 -1.11 -2.05
N GLN A 132 9.14 -0.18 -1.32
CA GLN A 132 8.94 -0.04 0.12
C GLN A 132 8.43 1.36 0.41
N VAL A 133 7.30 1.46 1.09
CA VAL A 133 6.68 2.73 1.49
C VAL A 133 6.44 2.69 2.98
N TYR A 134 7.17 3.47 3.76
CA TYR A 134 7.06 3.45 5.23
C TYR A 134 6.70 4.78 5.88
N GLY A 135 6.46 5.79 5.04
CA GLY A 135 5.95 7.09 5.43
C GLY A 135 5.58 7.91 4.19
N GLY A 136 5.15 9.15 4.42
CA GLY A 136 4.71 10.05 3.35
C GLY A 136 3.29 9.78 2.85
N LYS A 137 2.86 10.60 1.89
CA LYS A 137 1.54 10.52 1.26
C LYS A 137 1.68 10.27 -0.23
N ILE A 138 1.04 9.20 -0.71
CA ILE A 138 0.93 8.85 -2.13
C ILE A 138 -0.52 9.05 -2.54
N GLN A 139 -0.75 9.98 -3.47
CA GLN A 139 -2.06 10.28 -4.03
C GLN A 139 -2.01 10.10 -5.55
N GLY A 140 -2.38 8.91 -6.03
CA GLY A 140 -2.18 8.54 -7.43
C GLY A 140 -0.70 8.31 -7.79
N GLY A 141 -0.42 8.12 -9.08
CA GLY A 141 0.94 7.83 -9.56
C GLY A 141 1.37 6.38 -9.35
N SER A 142 2.66 6.13 -9.45
CA SER A 142 3.24 4.78 -9.35
C SER A 142 4.51 4.76 -8.51
N VAL A 143 4.61 3.81 -7.57
CA VAL A 143 5.86 3.46 -6.88
C VAL A 143 6.21 2.01 -7.22
N SER A 144 7.32 1.78 -7.90
CA SER A 144 7.70 0.44 -8.38
C SER A 144 9.21 0.18 -8.31
N GLY A 145 9.68 -0.94 -8.86
CA GLY A 145 11.06 -1.37 -8.73
C GLY A 145 11.40 -1.72 -7.29
N ARG A 146 12.54 -1.22 -6.83
CA ARG A 146 13.05 -1.25 -5.46
C ARG A 146 13.08 0.17 -4.88
N ALA A 147 12.17 1.04 -5.34
CA ALA A 147 12.07 2.38 -4.81
C ALA A 147 11.68 2.35 -3.33
N GLU A 148 12.18 3.32 -2.58
CA GLU A 148 11.92 3.49 -1.16
C GLU A 148 11.34 4.88 -0.91
N VAL A 149 10.17 4.94 -0.30
CA VAL A 149 9.48 6.18 0.09
C VAL A 149 9.29 6.18 1.60
N SER A 150 9.90 7.14 2.24
CA SER A 150 9.97 7.28 3.69
C SER A 150 9.30 8.56 4.20
N GLY A 151 9.11 9.53 3.30
CA GLY A 151 8.48 10.81 3.58
C GLY A 151 8.12 11.56 2.30
N GLY A 152 7.65 12.80 2.47
CA GLY A 152 7.22 13.65 1.36
C GLY A 152 5.81 13.38 0.86
N THR A 153 5.46 14.04 -0.24
CA THR A 153 4.13 13.97 -0.85
C THR A 153 4.26 13.69 -2.34
N MET A 154 3.57 12.66 -2.82
CA MET A 154 3.45 12.32 -4.23
C MET A 154 1.99 12.51 -4.67
N ILE A 155 1.76 13.32 -5.71
CA ILE A 155 0.46 13.60 -6.32
C ILE A 155 0.59 13.26 -7.81
N GLY A 156 0.43 11.98 -8.15
CA GLY A 156 0.77 11.47 -9.48
C GLY A 156 2.27 11.33 -9.70
N GLY A 157 2.67 11.14 -10.96
CA GLY A 157 4.07 10.88 -11.32
C GLY A 157 4.51 9.45 -11.04
N ASN A 158 5.79 9.17 -11.23
CA ASN A 158 6.35 7.83 -11.09
C ASN A 158 7.65 7.85 -10.29
N VAL A 159 7.75 6.99 -9.29
CA VAL A 159 8.97 6.72 -8.53
C VAL A 159 9.35 5.26 -8.76
N GLY A 160 10.54 5.00 -9.29
CA GLY A 160 10.94 3.65 -9.65
C GLY A 160 12.44 3.38 -9.59
N GLY A 161 12.84 2.19 -10.00
CA GLY A 161 14.24 1.77 -9.96
C GLY A 161 14.72 1.55 -8.52
N HIS A 162 15.72 2.30 -8.07
CA HIS A 162 16.26 2.30 -6.71
C HIS A 162 16.18 3.72 -6.10
N ALA A 163 15.20 4.52 -6.53
CA ALA A 163 15.04 5.88 -6.05
C ALA A 163 14.68 5.88 -4.56
N TYR A 164 15.20 6.87 -3.83
CA TYR A 164 14.94 7.05 -2.40
C TYR A 164 14.32 8.43 -2.17
N ILE A 165 13.11 8.45 -1.61
CA ILE A 165 12.34 9.65 -1.31
C ILE A 165 12.17 9.75 0.22
N ASP A 166 12.60 10.87 0.79
CA ASP A 166 12.56 11.17 2.24
C ASP A 166 12.05 12.60 2.50
N GLY A 167 11.30 13.14 1.53
CA GLY A 167 10.80 14.50 1.59
C GLY A 167 10.45 15.04 0.21
N GLY A 168 10.21 16.34 0.18
CA GLY A 168 9.84 17.04 -1.05
C GLY A 168 8.43 16.73 -1.54
N VAL A 169 8.11 17.25 -2.72
CA VAL A 169 6.83 17.07 -3.39
C VAL A 169 7.05 16.61 -4.82
N ILE A 170 6.37 15.54 -5.24
CA ILE A 170 6.34 15.07 -6.63
C ILE A 170 4.91 15.24 -7.15
N GLU A 171 4.71 16.04 -8.20
CA GLU A 171 3.41 16.20 -8.85
C GLU A 171 3.51 15.94 -10.36
N GLY A 172 3.35 14.68 -10.76
CA GLY A 172 3.36 14.26 -12.17
C GLY A 172 4.73 13.90 -12.75
N GLY A 173 5.83 14.35 -12.14
CA GLY A 173 7.18 14.06 -12.61
C GLY A 173 7.67 12.63 -12.33
N ASP A 174 8.85 12.35 -12.85
CA ASP A 174 9.44 11.00 -12.91
C ASP A 174 10.75 10.95 -12.11
N VAL A 175 10.86 10.03 -11.16
CA VAL A 175 12.06 9.84 -10.33
C VAL A 175 12.52 8.39 -10.40
N PHE A 176 13.67 8.15 -11.03
CA PHE A 176 14.17 6.81 -11.29
C PHE A 176 15.66 6.66 -10.97
N GLY A 177 16.20 5.46 -11.19
CA GLY A 177 17.62 5.18 -10.99
C GLY A 177 17.96 5.08 -9.52
N TYR A 178 19.09 5.63 -9.09
CA TYR A 178 19.53 5.74 -7.70
C TYR A 178 19.39 7.19 -7.22
N SER A 179 18.34 7.87 -7.66
CA SER A 179 18.11 9.27 -7.31
C SER A 179 17.67 9.39 -5.85
N VAL A 180 18.06 10.48 -5.21
CA VAL A 180 17.72 10.80 -3.82
C VAL A 180 16.94 12.10 -3.81
N VAL A 181 15.75 12.10 -3.23
CA VAL A 181 14.91 13.29 -3.03
C VAL A 181 14.65 13.45 -1.54
N THR A 182 15.21 14.49 -0.94
CA THR A 182 14.99 14.83 0.48
C THR A 182 14.21 16.14 0.62
N GLY A 183 13.98 16.85 -0.48
CA GLY A 183 13.27 18.12 -0.53
C GLY A 183 12.97 18.55 -1.96
N GLY A 184 12.60 19.82 -2.13
CA GLY A 184 12.27 20.38 -3.43
C GLY A 184 10.91 19.94 -3.98
N ILE A 185 10.61 20.39 -5.19
CA ILE A 185 9.33 20.20 -5.88
C ILE A 185 9.63 19.70 -7.30
N ILE A 186 9.20 18.49 -7.63
CA ILE A 186 9.36 17.87 -8.95
C ILE A 186 7.98 17.80 -9.57
N ARG A 187 7.78 18.48 -10.70
CA ARG A 187 6.47 18.68 -11.31
C ARG A 187 6.48 18.44 -12.79
N GLY A 188 5.28 18.23 -13.34
CA GLY A 188 5.05 18.21 -14.77
C GLY A 188 5.82 17.07 -15.44
N THR A 189 6.74 17.39 -16.34
CA THR A 189 7.48 16.41 -17.15
C THR A 189 8.95 16.30 -16.74
N ALA A 190 9.33 16.81 -15.57
CA ALA A 190 10.67 16.68 -15.05
C ALA A 190 11.04 15.20 -14.83
N VAL A 191 12.24 14.81 -15.27
CA VAL A 191 12.78 13.46 -15.11
C VAL A 191 14.05 13.52 -14.27
N ILE A 192 13.98 13.04 -13.04
CA ILE A 192 15.12 12.86 -12.14
C ILE A 192 15.60 11.42 -12.30
N LYS A 193 16.86 11.21 -12.69
CA LYS A 193 17.39 9.86 -12.95
C LYS A 193 18.86 9.72 -12.57
N GLY A 194 19.42 8.55 -12.84
CA GLY A 194 20.85 8.30 -12.63
C GLY A 194 21.19 8.29 -11.15
N ARG A 195 21.97 9.26 -10.69
CA ARG A 195 22.33 9.46 -9.27
C ARG A 195 22.06 10.90 -8.83
N ALA A 196 21.01 11.50 -9.38
CA ALA A 196 20.64 12.87 -9.03
C ALA A 196 20.27 12.97 -7.54
N ILE A 197 20.61 14.09 -6.93
CA ILE A 197 20.28 14.40 -5.53
C ILE A 197 19.50 15.71 -5.55
N ILE A 198 18.27 15.67 -5.05
CA ILE A 198 17.35 16.81 -4.97
C ILE A 198 17.07 17.09 -3.50
N ASN A 199 17.60 18.21 -3.01
CA ASN A 199 17.42 18.64 -1.62
C ASN A 199 16.53 19.90 -1.52
N SER A 200 16.38 20.64 -2.62
CA SER A 200 15.61 21.90 -2.72
C SER A 200 15.40 22.26 -4.19
N GLY A 201 14.62 23.32 -4.46
CA GLY A 201 14.36 23.83 -5.81
C GLY A 201 13.06 23.32 -6.41
N GLU A 202 12.69 23.86 -7.56
CA GLU A 202 11.50 23.45 -8.32
C GLU A 202 11.90 23.05 -9.75
N TYR A 203 11.41 21.90 -10.19
CA TYR A 203 11.80 21.26 -11.45
C TYR A 203 10.52 20.92 -12.23
N HIS A 204 10.23 21.67 -13.30
CA HIS A 204 8.98 21.52 -14.06
C HIS A 204 9.11 20.67 -15.34
N GLN A 205 10.30 20.68 -15.94
CA GLN A 205 10.59 19.99 -17.20
C GLN A 205 12.10 19.76 -17.31
N GLY A 206 12.50 18.85 -18.20
CA GLY A 206 13.91 18.52 -18.44
C GLY A 206 14.35 17.24 -17.73
N THR A 207 15.60 16.84 -17.97
CA THR A 207 16.18 15.62 -17.41
C THR A 207 17.40 15.94 -16.55
N PHE A 208 17.43 15.41 -15.34
CA PHE A 208 18.43 15.72 -14.32
C PHE A 208 19.08 14.42 -13.83
N ASP A 209 20.40 14.26 -14.04
CA ASP A 209 21.10 12.97 -13.86
C ASP A 209 22.26 13.03 -12.83
N ARG A 210 22.81 14.21 -12.53
CA ARG A 210 24.02 14.36 -11.69
C ARG A 210 23.89 15.44 -10.63
N GLY A 211 23.87 15.05 -9.35
CA GLY A 211 24.14 15.88 -8.17
C GLY A 211 23.89 17.39 -8.26
N ILE A 212 22.70 17.81 -8.69
CA ILE A 212 22.45 19.23 -8.94
C ILE A 212 22.17 19.94 -7.62
N HIS A 213 23.22 20.57 -7.09
CA HIS A 213 23.08 21.81 -6.34
C HIS A 213 22.97 22.98 -7.34
N GLY A 214 21.78 23.57 -7.47
CA GLY A 214 21.57 24.88 -8.14
C GLY A 214 21.09 24.80 -9.59
N GLU A 215 19.93 25.42 -9.81
CA GLU A 215 19.22 25.89 -11.03
C GLU A 215 19.41 25.18 -12.40
N PRO A 216 18.32 25.06 -13.20
CA PRO A 216 18.38 24.43 -14.53
C PRO A 216 19.37 25.15 -15.44
N GLU A 217 20.20 24.38 -16.15
CA GLU A 217 20.99 24.93 -17.26
C GLU A 217 20.01 25.41 -18.35
N GLU A 218 19.91 26.73 -18.55
CA GLU A 218 19.27 27.31 -19.73
C GLU A 218 20.12 26.97 -20.97
N GLU A 219 19.46 26.46 -22.02
CA GLU A 219 20.05 26.24 -23.36
C GLU A 219 20.46 27.55 -24.05
#